data_AF-A0A816BRC0-F1
#
_entry.id   AF-A0A816BRC0-F1
#
_cell.length_a   1.000
_cell.length_b   1.000
_cell.length_c   1.000
_cell.angle_alpha   90.00
_cell.angle_beta   90.00
_cell.angle_gamma   90.00
#
_symmetry.space_group_name_H-M   'P 1'
#
loop_
_entity.id
_entity.type
_entity.pdbx_description
1 polymer ?
#
loop_
_entity_poly.entity_id
_entity_poly.type
_entity_poly.pdbx_seq_one_letter_code
_entity_poly.pdbx_strand_id
1 'polypeptide(L)'
;EVKYIVIPNKHHTFWALQFFREYPNAYLIGTRGVISDEKLNRQVHAYFSTDGLTLNINCPTTEPFEWPFDEIDFYCFYSVDVLDEIVCYHRSSSTLILTDLAFNYYESGQELIRAEGHLFRFYLWLADGHREACVTKPFKFFFRKNIHSIKNDFDQMMIRYENFNRLIMAHGTIIQHDAYEKLKLGTYQFILDVYEKEKHRKHDWSFKRTIGLIFIIAILIIIILRFFFFK
;
A
#
# COMPACT_ATOMS: atom_id res chain seq x y z
N GLU A 1 25.72 2.97 -16.01
CA GLU A 1 25.45 1.52 -15.89
C GLU A 1 24.27 1.30 -14.95
N VAL A 2 23.44 0.28 -15.19
CA VAL A 2 22.29 -0.05 -14.31
C VAL A 2 22.73 -1.13 -13.33
N LYS A 3 22.70 -0.83 -12.03
CA LYS A 3 23.15 -1.77 -10.98
C LYS A 3 22.01 -2.56 -10.33
N TYR A 4 20.81 -1.99 -10.25
CA TYR A 4 19.66 -2.62 -9.62
C TYR A 4 18.42 -2.47 -10.50
N ILE A 5 17.64 -3.54 -10.61
CA ILE A 5 16.29 -3.52 -11.16
C ILE A 5 15.35 -3.90 -10.04
N VAL A 6 14.42 -3.01 -9.72
CA VAL A 6 13.50 -3.18 -8.60
C VAL A 6 12.12 -3.54 -9.11
N ILE A 7 11.55 -4.61 -8.57
CA ILE A 7 10.14 -4.97 -8.74
C ILE A 7 9.39 -4.43 -7.52
N PRO A 8 8.64 -3.32 -7.67
CA PRO A 8 8.21 -2.53 -6.52
C PRO A 8 6.99 -3.12 -5.79
N ASN A 9 6.19 -3.96 -6.45
CA ASN A 9 5.03 -4.63 -5.86
C ASN A 9 4.58 -5.86 -6.70
N LYS A 10 3.46 -6.48 -6.32
CA LYS A 10 2.87 -7.66 -7.00
C LYS A 10 2.37 -7.41 -8.42
N HIS A 11 2.07 -6.17 -8.79
CA HIS A 11 1.39 -5.82 -10.03
C HIS A 11 2.35 -5.33 -11.11
N HIS A 12 3.49 -4.73 -10.73
CA HIS A 12 4.48 -4.16 -11.65
C HIS A 12 5.60 -5.15 -11.99
N THR A 13 5.24 -6.39 -12.38
CA THR A 13 6.19 -7.48 -12.66
C THR A 13 6.42 -7.73 -14.16
N PHE A 14 5.49 -7.30 -15.02
CA PHE A 14 5.36 -7.77 -16.40
C PHE A 14 6.63 -7.61 -17.25
N TRP A 15 7.34 -6.49 -17.07
CA TRP A 15 8.56 -6.17 -17.82
C TRP A 15 9.86 -6.51 -17.09
N ALA A 16 9.81 -7.00 -15.85
CA ALA A 16 10.99 -7.20 -15.00
C ALA A 16 12.07 -8.08 -15.66
N LEU A 17 11.67 -9.23 -16.20
CA LEU A 17 12.60 -10.13 -16.90
C LEU A 17 13.10 -9.57 -18.24
N GLN A 18 12.38 -8.63 -18.84
CA GLN A 18 12.84 -7.99 -20.07
C GLN A 18 13.94 -6.97 -19.74
N PHE A 19 13.71 -6.11 -18.75
CA PHE A 19 14.74 -5.21 -18.24
C PHE A 19 15.98 -5.97 -17.77
N PHE A 20 15.81 -7.10 -17.08
CA PHE A 20 16.96 -7.89 -16.64
C PHE A 20 17.77 -8.50 -17.79
N ARG A 21 17.12 -8.85 -18.92
CA ARG A 21 17.85 -9.28 -20.12
C ARG A 21 18.66 -8.17 -20.78
N GLU A 22 18.15 -6.94 -20.76
CA GLU A 22 18.86 -5.77 -21.30
C GLU A 22 20.02 -5.32 -20.39
N TYR A 23 19.91 -5.56 -19.07
CA TYR A 23 20.93 -5.23 -18.09
C TYR A 23 21.33 -6.47 -17.28
N PRO A 24 22.04 -7.43 -17.89
CA PRO A 24 22.33 -8.73 -17.28
C PRO A 24 23.27 -8.64 -16.06
N ASN A 25 23.99 -7.53 -15.91
CA ASN A 25 24.86 -7.28 -14.74
C ASN A 25 24.12 -6.64 -13.56
N ALA A 26 22.83 -6.28 -13.71
CA ALA A 26 22.05 -5.66 -12.65
C ALA A 26 21.50 -6.71 -11.67
N TYR A 27 21.41 -6.37 -10.39
CA TYR A 27 20.68 -7.20 -9.44
C TYR A 27 19.17 -6.97 -9.57
N LEU A 28 18.45 -8.00 -9.97
CA LEU A 28 16.99 -8.06 -9.91
C LEU A 28 16.54 -8.30 -8.46
N ILE A 29 15.87 -7.33 -7.86
CA ILE A 29 15.40 -7.36 -6.46
C ILE A 29 13.89 -7.14 -6.45
N GLY A 30 13.16 -7.93 -5.67
CA GLY A 30 11.70 -7.86 -5.63
C GLY A 30 11.13 -7.76 -4.21
N THR A 31 9.83 -7.50 -4.12
CA THR A 31 9.11 -7.67 -2.86
C THR A 31 8.79 -9.14 -2.63
N ARG A 32 8.37 -9.51 -1.42
CA ARG A 32 7.88 -10.88 -1.14
C ARG A 32 6.70 -11.29 -2.03
N GLY A 33 6.02 -10.32 -2.64
CA GLY A 33 4.88 -10.54 -3.51
C GLY A 33 5.18 -11.29 -4.80
N VAL A 34 6.44 -11.35 -5.22
CA VAL A 34 6.85 -12.04 -6.46
C VAL A 34 7.22 -13.51 -6.23
N ILE A 35 7.30 -13.96 -4.98
CA ILE A 35 7.72 -15.33 -4.62
C ILE A 35 6.82 -16.39 -5.26
N SER A 36 5.52 -16.10 -5.41
CA SER A 36 4.55 -17.02 -6.01
C SER A 36 4.67 -17.15 -7.53
N ASP A 37 5.37 -16.25 -8.21
CA ASP A 37 5.69 -16.41 -9.64
C ASP A 37 6.98 -17.21 -9.76
N GLU A 38 6.88 -18.52 -10.02
CA GLU A 38 8.05 -19.40 -10.08
C GLU A 38 9.09 -18.97 -11.12
N LYS A 39 8.64 -18.44 -12.26
CA LYS A 39 9.53 -18.03 -13.34
C LYS A 39 10.34 -16.81 -12.91
N LEU A 40 9.68 -15.85 -12.28
CA LEU A 40 10.30 -14.62 -11.79
C LEU A 40 11.19 -14.90 -10.58
N ASN A 41 10.70 -15.68 -9.61
CA ASN A 41 11.42 -16.05 -8.38
C ASN A 41 12.79 -16.66 -8.68
N ARG A 42 12.93 -17.53 -9.69
CA ARG A 42 14.23 -18.13 -10.08
C ARG A 42 15.28 -17.12 -10.57
N GLN A 43 14.88 -15.88 -10.90
CA GLN A 43 15.74 -14.83 -11.43
C GLN A 43 15.92 -13.66 -10.45
N VAL A 44 15.14 -13.61 -9.37
CA VAL A 44 15.25 -12.56 -8.35
C VAL A 44 16.38 -12.91 -7.38
N HIS A 45 17.37 -12.05 -7.28
CA HIS A 45 18.58 -12.26 -6.47
C HIS A 45 18.32 -12.05 -4.98
N ALA A 46 17.45 -11.10 -4.62
CA ALA A 46 17.07 -10.83 -3.24
C ALA A 46 15.67 -10.23 -3.11
N TYR A 47 15.15 -10.30 -1.88
CA TYR A 47 13.87 -9.74 -1.49
C TYR A 47 14.04 -8.61 -0.48
N PHE A 48 13.21 -7.57 -0.60
CA PHE A 48 13.10 -6.57 0.46
C PHE A 48 12.39 -7.15 1.69
N SER A 49 12.99 -6.94 2.85
CA SER A 49 12.46 -7.30 4.17
C SER A 49 12.58 -6.12 5.14
N THR A 50 11.91 -6.20 6.28
CA THR A 50 12.00 -5.15 7.33
C THR A 50 13.41 -4.98 7.88
N ASP A 51 14.23 -6.03 7.81
CA ASP A 51 15.58 -6.07 8.36
C ASP A 51 16.68 -5.81 7.31
N GLY A 52 16.30 -5.49 6.06
CA GLY A 52 17.22 -5.29 4.95
C GLY A 52 16.88 -6.13 3.72
N LEU A 53 17.89 -6.52 2.95
CA LEU A 53 17.73 -7.45 1.84
C LEU A 53 17.93 -8.90 2.31
N THR A 54 17.03 -9.80 1.91
CA THR A 54 17.15 -11.24 2.10
C THR A 54 17.54 -11.90 0.78
N LEU A 55 18.70 -12.55 0.72
CA LEU A 55 19.15 -13.27 -0.48
C LEU A 55 18.20 -14.42 -0.83
N ASN A 56 17.95 -14.61 -2.12
CA ASN A 56 17.08 -15.68 -2.60
C ASN A 56 17.86 -16.98 -2.80
N ILE A 57 17.53 -18.01 -2.03
CA ILE A 57 18.14 -19.33 -2.16
C ILE A 57 17.90 -19.98 -3.52
N ASN A 58 16.84 -19.60 -4.23
CA ASN A 58 16.51 -20.12 -5.56
C ASN A 58 17.28 -19.42 -6.70
N CYS A 59 18.01 -18.34 -6.38
CA CYS A 59 18.84 -17.59 -7.31
C CYS A 59 20.17 -17.23 -6.62
N PRO A 60 21.03 -18.23 -6.34
CA PRO A 60 22.28 -17.99 -5.64
C PRO A 60 23.18 -17.07 -6.48
N THR A 61 23.60 -15.96 -5.89
CA THR A 61 24.57 -15.05 -6.49
C THR A 61 25.98 -15.49 -6.12
N THR A 62 26.91 -15.42 -7.07
CA THR A 62 28.33 -15.69 -6.78
C THR A 62 29.03 -14.48 -6.17
N GLU A 63 28.48 -13.29 -6.35
CA GLU A 63 29.02 -12.05 -5.79
C GLU A 63 28.09 -11.46 -4.73
N PRO A 64 28.64 -11.04 -3.57
CA PRO A 64 27.89 -10.30 -2.58
C PRO A 64 27.55 -8.91 -3.13
N PHE A 65 26.37 -8.42 -2.79
CA PHE A 65 25.97 -7.05 -3.11
C PHE A 65 25.25 -6.41 -1.93
N GLU A 66 25.41 -5.10 -1.82
CA GLU A 66 24.78 -4.29 -0.77
C GLU A 66 23.82 -3.31 -1.41
N TRP A 67 22.74 -3.00 -0.69
CA TRP A 67 21.83 -1.93 -1.08
C TRP A 67 22.44 -0.58 -0.72
N PRO A 68 22.37 0.45 -1.58
CA PRO A 68 22.98 1.75 -1.32
C PRO A 68 22.15 2.59 -0.32
N PHE A 69 22.09 2.17 0.94
CA PHE A 69 21.27 2.81 1.99
C PHE A 69 21.62 4.29 2.25
N ASP A 70 22.86 4.67 1.97
CA ASP A 70 23.34 6.06 2.05
C ASP A 70 22.72 6.97 0.98
N GLU A 71 22.20 6.40 -0.11
CA GLU A 71 21.60 7.14 -1.22
C GLU A 71 20.08 6.92 -1.30
N ILE A 72 19.63 5.67 -1.19
CA ILE A 72 18.24 5.26 -1.31
C ILE A 72 17.85 4.42 -0.10
N ASP A 73 17.01 4.98 0.76
CA ASP A 73 16.35 4.22 1.82
C ASP A 73 15.13 3.47 1.27
N PHE A 74 14.62 2.49 2.00
CA PHE A 74 13.35 1.86 1.68
C PHE A 74 12.49 1.54 2.90
N TYR A 75 11.18 1.43 2.67
CA TYR A 75 10.19 0.96 3.63
C TYR A 75 9.36 -0.15 3.01
N CYS A 76 9.22 -1.29 3.70
CA CYS A 76 8.38 -2.40 3.24
C CYS A 76 6.92 -2.16 3.64
N PHE A 77 6.09 -1.69 2.70
CA PHE A 77 4.67 -1.46 2.91
C PHE A 77 3.87 -2.75 2.61
N TYR A 78 3.90 -3.67 3.55
CA TYR A 78 3.40 -5.04 3.39
C TYR A 78 2.05 -5.30 4.07
N SER A 79 1.43 -4.29 4.68
CA SER A 79 0.10 -4.43 5.31
C SER A 79 -1.07 -4.45 4.32
N VAL A 80 -0.84 -4.12 3.05
CA VAL A 80 -1.85 -4.24 1.98
C VAL A 80 -1.61 -5.54 1.22
N ASP A 81 -2.31 -6.61 1.62
CA ASP A 81 -2.12 -8.00 1.12
C ASP A 81 -2.05 -8.09 -0.42
N VAL A 82 -2.85 -7.29 -1.13
CA VAL A 82 -2.93 -7.33 -2.61
C VAL A 82 -1.76 -6.63 -3.30
N LEU A 83 -1.06 -5.71 -2.62
CA LEU A 83 0.05 -4.94 -3.19
C LEU A 83 1.41 -5.56 -2.83
N ASP A 84 1.70 -5.77 -1.54
CA ASP A 84 3.06 -6.04 -1.02
C ASP A 84 4.11 -5.11 -1.69
N GLU A 85 4.07 -3.84 -1.33
CA GLU A 85 4.81 -2.77 -1.99
C GLU A 85 6.07 -2.35 -1.21
N ILE A 86 7.12 -1.95 -1.93
CA ILE A 86 8.22 -1.20 -1.34
C ILE A 86 8.08 0.28 -1.67
N VAL A 87 8.49 1.12 -0.72
CA VAL A 87 8.60 2.56 -0.90
C VAL A 87 10.06 2.90 -0.84
N CYS A 88 10.60 3.58 -1.84
CA CYS A 88 11.99 4.02 -1.87
C CYS A 88 12.07 5.53 -1.61
N TYR A 89 13.01 5.95 -0.78
CA TYR A 89 13.31 7.37 -0.55
C TYR A 89 14.72 7.68 -1.03
N HIS A 90 14.80 8.41 -2.13
CA HIS A 90 16.07 8.92 -2.65
C HIS A 90 16.43 10.23 -1.95
N ARG A 91 17.50 10.18 -1.14
CA ARG A 91 17.85 11.23 -0.19
C ARG A 91 18.26 12.53 -0.88
N SER A 92 19.12 12.44 -1.89
CA SER A 92 19.73 13.62 -2.53
C SER A 92 18.71 14.49 -3.28
N SER A 93 17.66 13.88 -3.85
CA SER A 93 16.60 14.59 -4.55
C SER A 93 15.30 14.72 -3.75
N SER A 94 15.33 14.37 -2.45
CA SER A 94 14.17 14.37 -1.56
C SER A 94 12.93 13.75 -2.22
N THR A 95 13.13 12.61 -2.89
CA THR A 95 12.10 11.98 -3.73
C THR A 95 11.61 10.70 -3.07
N LEU A 96 10.31 10.63 -2.82
CA LEU A 96 9.63 9.40 -2.45
C LEU A 96 9.11 8.71 -3.71
N ILE A 97 9.36 7.41 -3.82
CA ILE A 97 8.88 6.55 -4.89
C ILE A 97 8.00 5.50 -4.24
N LEU A 98 6.72 5.55 -4.54
CA LEU A 98 5.73 4.53 -4.19
C LEU A 98 4.96 4.22 -5.47
N THR A 99 4.36 3.05 -5.62
CA THR A 99 3.67 2.68 -6.85
C THR A 99 2.16 2.82 -6.72
N ASP A 100 1.49 1.84 -6.11
CA ASP A 100 0.04 1.75 -6.09
C ASP A 100 -0.56 2.19 -4.74
N LEU A 101 0.27 2.72 -3.84
CA LEU A 101 -0.17 3.37 -2.61
C LEU A 101 -0.73 4.79 -2.85
N ALA A 102 -0.50 5.40 -4.01
CA ALA A 102 -1.16 6.65 -4.39
C ALA A 102 -1.19 6.80 -5.91
N PHE A 103 -2.18 7.51 -6.43
CA PHE A 103 -2.28 7.85 -7.84
C PHE A 103 -2.37 9.36 -8.03
N ASN A 104 -1.98 9.85 -9.20
CA ASN A 104 -2.12 11.26 -9.56
C ASN A 104 -2.65 11.39 -10.98
N TYR A 105 -3.86 10.89 -11.20
CA TYR A 105 -4.60 11.05 -12.45
C TYR A 105 -5.22 12.45 -12.56
N TYR A 106 -4.42 13.48 -12.31
CA TYR A 106 -4.86 14.88 -12.35
C TYR A 106 -4.66 15.47 -13.76
N GLU A 107 -5.56 16.39 -14.11
CA GLU A 107 -5.46 17.26 -15.27
C GLU A 107 -4.82 18.58 -14.82
N SER A 108 -3.48 18.70 -14.90
CA SER A 108 -2.82 20.00 -14.69
C SER A 108 -2.26 20.51 -16.02
N GLY A 109 -2.84 21.59 -16.56
CA GLY A 109 -2.29 22.31 -17.72
C GLY A 109 -2.59 21.68 -19.09
N GLN A 110 -1.71 21.94 -20.06
CA GLN A 110 -1.76 21.39 -21.43
C GLN A 110 -1.30 19.92 -21.52
N GLU A 111 -0.90 19.31 -20.39
CA GLU A 111 -0.48 17.92 -20.38
C GLU A 111 -1.72 17.01 -20.36
N LEU A 112 -1.91 16.34 -21.51
CA LEU A 112 -3.02 15.42 -21.73
C LEU A 112 -3.01 14.33 -20.65
N ILE A 113 -4.19 14.08 -20.11
CA ILE A 113 -4.53 12.96 -19.22
C ILE A 113 -3.77 11.70 -19.62
N ARG A 114 -2.90 11.20 -18.74
CA ARG A 114 -2.28 9.86 -18.86
C ARG A 114 -3.27 8.71 -18.55
N ALA A 115 -4.57 8.98 -18.64
CA ALA A 115 -5.64 7.99 -18.57
C ALA A 115 -6.25 7.88 -19.96
N GLU A 116 -5.60 7.09 -20.82
CA GLU A 116 -6.00 6.90 -22.20
C GLU A 116 -7.36 6.17 -22.29
N GLY A 117 -8.27 6.69 -23.11
CA GLY A 117 -9.56 6.07 -23.41
C GLY A 117 -10.74 6.58 -22.56
N HIS A 118 -11.88 6.81 -23.23
CA HIS A 118 -13.10 7.32 -22.60
C HIS A 118 -13.63 6.43 -21.47
N LEU A 119 -13.51 5.10 -21.60
CA LEU A 119 -13.97 4.16 -20.59
C LEU A 119 -13.17 4.27 -19.29
N PHE A 120 -11.86 4.44 -19.38
CA PHE A 120 -11.00 4.56 -18.20
C PHE A 120 -11.22 5.91 -17.50
N ARG A 121 -11.38 7.00 -18.27
CA ARG A 121 -11.80 8.31 -17.72
C ARG A 121 -13.14 8.24 -17.01
N PHE A 122 -14.12 7.53 -17.58
CA PHE A 122 -15.42 7.31 -16.95
C PHE A 122 -15.30 6.52 -15.64
N TYR A 123 -14.46 5.47 -15.62
CA TYR A 123 -14.15 4.75 -14.39
C TYR A 123 -13.53 5.66 -13.32
N LEU A 124 -12.53 6.47 -13.68
CA LEU A 124 -11.89 7.39 -12.73
C LEU A 124 -12.89 8.41 -12.17
N TRP A 125 -13.80 8.92 -12.99
CA TRP A 125 -14.90 9.77 -12.52
C TRP A 125 -15.81 9.05 -11.53
N LEU A 126 -16.30 7.84 -11.86
CA LEU A 126 -17.14 7.03 -10.96
C LEU A 126 -16.44 6.68 -9.64
N ALA A 127 -15.15 6.39 -9.70
CA ALA A 127 -14.34 5.92 -8.58
C ALA A 127 -13.71 7.06 -7.76
N ASP A 128 -13.98 8.32 -8.12
CA ASP A 128 -13.36 9.51 -7.53
C ASP A 128 -11.82 9.43 -7.56
N GLY A 129 -11.29 9.12 -8.74
CA GLY A 129 -9.88 8.85 -9.00
C GLY A 129 -9.05 10.05 -9.45
N HIS A 130 -9.67 11.21 -9.69
CA HIS A 130 -8.99 12.46 -10.05
C HIS A 130 -8.47 13.24 -8.83
N ARG A 131 -8.18 12.53 -7.73
CA ARG A 131 -7.68 13.12 -6.49
C ARG A 131 -6.15 13.10 -6.53
N GLU A 132 -5.53 14.24 -6.21
CA GLU A 132 -4.07 14.36 -6.19
C GLU A 132 -3.47 13.47 -5.10
N ALA A 133 -2.39 12.74 -5.43
CA ALA A 133 -1.68 11.83 -4.53
C ALA A 133 -2.61 10.89 -3.73
N CYS A 134 -3.67 10.38 -4.35
CA CYS A 134 -4.68 9.59 -3.68
C CYS A 134 -5.11 8.38 -4.52
N VAL A 135 -5.26 7.22 -3.88
CA VAL A 135 -5.89 6.05 -4.52
C VAL A 135 -7.36 6.28 -4.81
N THR A 136 -7.98 5.46 -5.65
CA THR A 136 -9.44 5.54 -5.92
C THR A 136 -10.27 5.08 -4.72
N LYS A 137 -11.51 5.55 -4.57
CA LYS A 137 -12.38 5.16 -3.44
C LYS A 137 -12.59 3.64 -3.25
N PRO A 138 -12.63 2.80 -4.31
CA PRO A 138 -12.69 1.34 -4.16
C PRO A 138 -11.55 0.74 -3.34
N PHE A 139 -10.38 1.38 -3.24
CA PHE A 139 -9.27 0.87 -2.40
C PHE A 139 -9.64 0.70 -0.93
N LYS A 140 -10.68 1.38 -0.43
CA LYS A 140 -11.21 1.14 0.93
C LYS A 140 -11.49 -0.34 1.20
N PHE A 141 -11.91 -1.11 0.19
CA PHE A 141 -12.22 -2.53 0.35
C PHE A 141 -10.96 -3.36 0.62
N PHE A 142 -9.83 -3.00 0.02
CA PHE A 142 -8.54 -3.65 0.28
C PHE A 142 -7.95 -3.22 1.62
N PHE A 143 -8.21 -1.99 2.07
CA PHE A 143 -7.64 -1.48 3.31
C PHE A 143 -8.36 -1.94 4.57
N ARG A 144 -9.68 -2.11 4.50
CA ARG A 144 -10.55 -2.40 5.66
C ARG A 144 -10.07 -3.51 6.59
N LYS A 145 -9.65 -4.63 6.02
CA LYS A 145 -9.27 -5.83 6.79
C LYS A 145 -8.06 -5.56 7.70
N ASN A 146 -7.05 -4.87 7.19
CA ASN A 146 -5.78 -4.62 7.87
C ASN A 146 -5.59 -3.13 8.21
N ILE A 147 -6.69 -2.37 8.35
CA ILE A 147 -6.64 -0.90 8.42
C ILE A 147 -5.75 -0.36 9.56
N HIS A 148 -5.67 -1.08 10.68
CA HIS A 148 -4.79 -0.70 11.78
C HIS A 148 -3.30 -0.79 11.39
N SER A 149 -2.89 -1.90 10.76
CA SER A 149 -1.51 -2.09 10.31
C SER A 149 -1.17 -1.15 9.15
N ILE A 150 -2.10 -0.93 8.23
CA ILE A 150 -1.92 0.02 7.12
C ILE A 150 -1.77 1.45 7.63
N LYS A 151 -2.59 1.86 8.60
CA LYS A 151 -2.42 3.16 9.25
C LYS A 151 -1.04 3.27 9.90
N ASN A 152 -0.62 2.25 10.65
CA ASN A 152 0.70 2.24 11.27
C ASN A 152 1.82 2.34 10.23
N ASP A 153 1.72 1.62 9.11
CA ASP A 153 2.71 1.72 8.03
C ASP A 153 2.77 3.11 7.42
N PHE A 154 1.62 3.75 7.19
CA PHE A 154 1.60 5.16 6.77
C PHE A 154 2.19 6.09 7.83
N ASP A 155 1.86 5.92 9.12
CA ASP A 155 2.43 6.73 10.19
C ASP A 155 3.96 6.64 10.18
N GLN A 156 4.51 5.42 10.17
CA GLN A 156 5.94 5.18 10.18
C GLN A 156 6.62 5.74 8.93
N MET A 157 6.04 5.53 7.74
CA MET A 157 6.56 6.06 6.49
C MET A 157 6.57 7.60 6.50
N MET A 158 5.47 8.25 6.91
CA MET A 158 5.36 9.70 6.95
C MET A 158 6.30 10.33 7.98
N ILE A 159 6.48 9.69 9.15
CA ILE A 159 7.46 10.13 10.16
C ILE A 159 8.90 9.97 9.64
N ARG A 160 9.22 8.80 9.06
CA ARG A 160 10.58 8.50 8.60
C ARG A 160 11.03 9.40 7.45
N TYR A 161 10.10 9.80 6.59
CA TYR A 161 10.36 10.59 5.39
C TYR A 161 9.67 11.95 5.40
N GLU A 162 9.68 12.67 6.52
CA GLU A 162 8.93 13.93 6.65
C GLU A 162 9.34 15.05 5.66
N ASN A 163 10.54 14.95 5.08
CA ASN A 163 11.16 16.01 4.26
C ASN A 163 11.14 15.74 2.74
N PHE A 164 10.40 14.73 2.24
CA PHE A 164 10.34 14.52 0.79
C PHE A 164 9.54 15.65 0.10
N ASN A 165 10.05 16.16 -1.01
CA ASN A 165 9.42 17.25 -1.77
C ASN A 165 8.88 16.79 -3.14
N ARG A 166 9.33 15.62 -3.61
CA ARG A 166 8.93 15.03 -4.89
C ARG A 166 8.35 13.63 -4.66
N LEU A 167 7.27 13.31 -5.37
CA LEU A 167 6.61 12.01 -5.30
C LEU A 167 6.45 11.43 -6.70
N ILE A 168 7.03 10.25 -6.91
CA ILE A 168 6.86 9.44 -8.12
C ILE A 168 5.87 8.33 -7.81
N MET A 169 4.89 8.17 -8.70
CA MET A 169 3.98 7.04 -8.71
C MET A 169 3.99 6.29 -10.03
N ALA A 170 3.51 5.04 -10.01
CA ALA A 170 3.36 4.25 -11.23
C ALA A 170 2.27 4.82 -12.15
N HIS A 171 1.34 5.57 -11.57
CA HIS A 171 0.10 5.99 -12.22
C HIS A 171 -0.12 7.50 -12.15
N GLY A 172 -0.24 8.12 -13.33
CA GLY A 172 -0.49 9.55 -13.48
C GLY A 172 0.77 10.37 -13.71
N THR A 173 0.76 11.62 -13.23
CA THR A 173 1.89 12.56 -13.35
C THR A 173 2.70 12.62 -12.06
N ILE A 174 3.99 12.91 -12.20
CA ILE A 174 4.92 13.08 -11.07
C ILE A 174 4.59 14.38 -10.36
N ILE A 175 4.56 14.35 -9.02
CA ILE A 175 4.38 15.54 -8.20
C ILE A 175 5.77 16.09 -7.86
N GLN A 176 6.10 17.28 -8.38
CA GLN A 176 7.44 17.85 -8.26
C GLN A 176 7.69 18.62 -6.96
N HIS A 177 6.63 19.17 -6.35
CA HIS A 177 6.71 20.05 -5.17
C HIS A 177 5.56 19.78 -4.19
N ASP A 178 5.80 20.10 -2.93
CA ASP A 178 4.87 19.96 -1.80
C ASP A 178 4.35 18.53 -1.65
N ALA A 179 5.14 17.56 -2.09
CA ALA A 179 4.67 16.21 -2.25
C ALA A 179 4.29 15.55 -0.91
N TYR A 180 4.98 15.91 0.18
CA TYR A 180 4.62 15.46 1.53
C TYR A 180 3.19 15.87 1.91
N GLU A 181 2.86 17.15 1.78
CA GLU A 181 1.52 17.65 2.11
C GLU A 181 0.46 17.10 1.16
N LYS A 182 0.79 16.90 -0.12
CA LYS A 182 -0.13 16.28 -1.08
C LYS A 182 -0.43 14.83 -0.73
N LEU A 183 0.56 14.00 -0.41
CA LEU A 183 0.33 12.62 0.02
C LEU A 183 -0.44 12.57 1.36
N LYS A 184 -0.13 13.49 2.27
CA LYS A 184 -0.80 13.65 3.56
C LYS A 184 -2.30 13.93 3.40
N LEU A 185 -2.65 14.91 2.57
CA LEU A 185 -4.04 15.27 2.27
C LEU A 185 -4.73 14.26 1.33
N GLY A 186 -3.94 13.52 0.56
CA GLY A 186 -4.37 12.50 -0.40
C GLY A 186 -4.60 11.13 0.25
N THR A 187 -3.78 10.13 -0.11
CA THR A 187 -3.98 8.76 0.39
C THR A 187 -3.93 8.69 1.91
N TYR A 188 -3.03 9.41 2.59
CA TYR A 188 -2.90 9.25 4.04
C TYR A 188 -4.16 9.70 4.78
N GLN A 189 -4.74 10.86 4.43
CA GLN A 189 -6.04 11.27 4.97
C GLN A 189 -7.14 10.26 4.63
N PHE A 190 -7.15 9.68 3.43
CA PHE A 190 -8.11 8.63 3.07
C PHE A 190 -7.97 7.38 3.96
N ILE A 191 -6.75 7.00 4.35
CA ILE A 191 -6.52 5.92 5.31
C ILE A 191 -7.06 6.27 6.69
N LEU A 192 -6.81 7.49 7.18
CA LEU A 192 -7.35 7.97 8.46
C LEU A 192 -8.88 7.94 8.46
N ASP A 193 -9.52 8.36 7.38
CA ASP A 193 -10.98 8.33 7.23
C ASP A 193 -11.55 6.91 7.26
N VAL A 194 -10.88 5.95 6.60
CA VAL A 194 -11.27 4.54 6.62
C VAL A 194 -11.07 3.94 8.01
N TYR A 195 -9.96 4.29 8.67
CA TYR A 195 -9.65 3.85 10.04
C TYR A 195 -10.73 4.30 11.03
N GLU A 196 -11.08 5.59 11.06
CA GLU A 196 -12.11 6.09 11.98
C GLU A 196 -13.48 5.45 11.70
N LYS A 197 -13.86 5.28 10.43
CA LYS A 197 -15.12 4.60 10.07
C LYS A 197 -15.17 3.15 10.56
N GLU A 198 -14.09 2.39 10.44
CA GLU A 198 -14.06 1.00 10.91
C GLU A 198 -14.01 0.91 12.44
N LYS A 199 -13.39 1.87 13.13
CA LYS A 199 -13.42 2.00 14.59
C LYS A 199 -14.85 2.22 15.10
N HIS A 200 -15.58 3.15 14.50
CA HIS A 200 -17.00 3.39 14.83
C HIS A 200 -17.88 2.16 14.54
N ARG A 201 -17.67 1.49 13.40
CA ARG A 201 -18.42 0.28 13.04
C ARG A 201 -18.25 -0.85 14.06
N LYS A 202 -17.02 -1.10 14.53
CA LYS A 202 -16.75 -2.12 15.57
C LYS A 202 -17.41 -1.74 16.90
N HIS A 203 -17.37 -0.45 17.27
CA HIS A 203 -18.01 0.04 18.48
C HIS A 203 -19.54 -0.16 18.45
N ASP A 204 -20.20 0.25 17.36
CA ASP A 204 -21.65 0.07 17.17
C ASP A 204 -22.07 -1.41 17.19
N TRP A 205 -21.28 -2.28 16.55
CA TRP A 205 -21.58 -3.71 16.53
C TRP A 205 -21.43 -4.33 17.93
N SER A 206 -20.39 -3.97 18.67
CA SER A 206 -20.19 -4.40 20.06
C SER A 206 -21.33 -3.92 20.96
N PHE A 207 -21.72 -2.65 20.83
CA PHE A 207 -22.80 -2.07 21.62
C PHE A 207 -24.14 -2.76 21.37
N LYS A 208 -24.50 -3.00 20.10
CA LYS A 208 -25.72 -3.74 19.73
C LYS A 208 -25.72 -5.17 20.25
N ARG A 209 -24.57 -5.85 20.23
CA ARG A 209 -24.42 -7.22 20.77
C ARG A 209 -24.61 -7.25 22.29
N THR A 210 -24.06 -6.28 23.01
CA THR A 210 -24.23 -6.15 24.47
C THR A 210 -25.70 -5.88 24.83
N ILE A 211 -26.38 -4.97 24.13
CA ILE A 211 -27.82 -4.71 24.33
C ILE A 211 -28.64 -5.98 24.06
N GLY A 212 -28.36 -6.68 22.95
CA GLY A 212 -29.04 -7.94 22.63
C GLY A 212 -28.86 -9.00 23.72
N LEU A 213 -27.66 -9.13 24.29
CA LEU A 213 -27.38 -10.06 25.38
C LEU A 213 -28.13 -9.69 26.67
N ILE A 214 -28.15 -8.41 27.03
CA ILE A 214 -28.92 -7.92 28.20
C ILE A 214 -30.41 -8.21 28.02
N PHE A 215 -30.95 -7.99 26.82
CA PHE A 215 -32.35 -8.26 26.53
C PHE A 215 -32.71 -9.75 26.65
N ILE A 216 -31.84 -10.63 26.14
CA ILE A 216 -31.99 -12.09 26.27
C ILE A 216 -31.95 -12.52 27.74
N ILE A 217 -31.00 -12.00 28.54
CA ILE A 217 -30.89 -12.29 29.97
C ILE A 217 -32.14 -11.81 30.71
N ALA A 218 -32.64 -10.60 30.42
CA ALA A 218 -33.85 -10.07 31.03
C ALA A 218 -35.08 -10.93 30.75
N ILE A 219 -35.24 -11.41 29.51
CA ILE A 219 -36.32 -12.34 29.14
C ILE A 219 -36.21 -13.66 29.91
N LEU A 220 -35.01 -14.24 30.00
CA LEU A 220 -34.76 -15.47 30.75
C LEU A 220 -35.12 -15.31 32.24
N ILE A 221 -34.74 -14.19 32.86
CA ILE A 221 -35.08 -13.88 34.25
C ILE A 221 -36.60 -13.78 34.43
N ILE A 222 -37.31 -13.11 33.52
CA ILE A 222 -38.78 -13.00 33.56
C ILE A 222 -39.45 -14.37 33.46
N ILE A 223 -38.94 -15.25 32.57
CA ILE A 223 -39.46 -16.62 32.41
C ILE A 223 -39.24 -17.42 33.69
N ILE A 224 -38.04 -17.36 34.28
CA ILE A 224 -37.71 -18.05 35.53
C ILE A 224 -38.59 -17.55 36.68
N LEU A 225 -38.72 -16.23 36.84
CA LEU A 225 -39.58 -15.64 37.87
C LEU A 225 -41.04 -16.06 37.69
N ARG A 226 -41.56 -16.09 36.45
CA ARG A 226 -42.90 -16.62 36.19
C ARG A 226 -43.04 -18.11 36.55
N PHE A 227 -42.02 -18.91 36.31
CA PHE A 227 -42.05 -20.34 36.60
C PHE A 227 -42.00 -20.66 38.11
N PHE A 228 -41.32 -19.82 38.91
CA PHE A 228 -41.15 -20.03 40.35
C PHE A 228 -42.18 -19.31 41.22
N PHE A 229 -42.70 -18.15 40.79
CA PHE A 229 -43.64 -17.35 41.61
C PHE A 229 -45.11 -17.50 41.25
N PHE A 230 -45.46 -18.16 40.13
CA PHE A 230 -46.84 -18.45 39.73
C PHE A 230 -47.18 -19.96 39.80
N LYS A 231 -46.64 -20.65 40.82
CA LYS A 231 -47.07 -22.01 41.18
C LYS A 231 -48.06 -21.97 42.34
#